data_AF-A0A7J9ZPM0-F1
#
_entry.id   AF-A0A7J9ZPM0-F1
#
_cell.length_a   1.000
_cell.length_b   1.000
_cell.length_c   1.000
_cell.angle_alpha   90.00
_cell.angle_beta   90.00
_cell.angle_gamma   90.00
#
_symmetry.space_group_name_H-M   'P 1'
#
loop_
_entity.id
_entity.type
_entity.pdbx_description
1 polymer ?
#
loop_
_entity_poly.entity_id
_entity_poly.type
_entity_poly.pdbx_seq_one_letter_code
_entity_poly.pdbx_strand_id
1 'polypeptide(L)'
;MNAPAGPPPPPPPPPPARDARRRRRWPLPAGLAVAALLTGVVAAPAYAEPRADPVRERQMPALRAIRADDAWKITKGRGVTVAVLDTGVVPTVKDLAGAVRTGPDFTGTGNDPGGPAWGEHGTLMATLIAGRGHGPGFTAGAIGVAPQATILSLRVTVDDTDPGRERFRADPTRATGVAQAIRYAVDHGATVINLSLGGFGSARADRQALDYALARGVVVVGAAGNEGRSGFTRTYGFSRESFPGGYAGVIGVGAVDERFKPATFSSRNATVSVSAPGVRLVGAGAKDDYYWVNGTSGAAALVTGVAALIKARHPLLPPALVARALTDTTRERPKDGYDVGVGFGVVDAEAALRRSDELAAYRPTAAPGETGRREGGGVAAEATTAVPTAPVANGEDAGGSAVPRWALLLIGAMCVVTAAVAARGLALVAVARRSARRRP
;
A
#
# COMPACT_ATOMS: atom_id res chain seq x y z
N MET A 1 76.27 11.98 46.10
CA MET A 1 76.75 12.03 47.50
C MET A 1 75.89 13.04 48.25
N ASN A 2 75.34 12.65 49.40
CA ASN A 2 74.57 13.52 50.30
C ASN A 2 75.42 14.71 50.78
N ALA A 3 74.81 15.89 50.93
CA ALA A 3 74.76 16.62 52.21
C ALA A 3 73.98 17.95 52.11
N PRO A 4 73.41 18.46 53.23
CA PRO A 4 72.19 19.27 53.25
C PRO A 4 72.32 20.57 54.11
N ALA A 5 71.18 21.02 54.65
CA ALA A 5 70.92 22.03 55.71
C ALA A 5 70.78 23.48 55.23
N GLY A 6 69.85 24.31 55.73
CA GLY A 6 68.94 24.23 56.88
C GLY A 6 68.06 25.49 56.96
N PRO A 7 67.29 25.70 58.03
CA PRO A 7 65.92 26.26 58.01
C PRO A 7 65.81 27.77 58.36
N PRO A 8 64.64 28.41 58.14
CA PRO A 8 64.37 29.74 58.68
C PRO A 8 63.49 29.75 59.96
N PRO A 9 63.63 30.78 60.82
CA PRO A 9 62.90 30.94 62.09
C PRO A 9 61.59 31.74 61.98
N PRO A 10 60.76 31.80 63.05
CA PRO A 10 59.36 32.27 63.01
C PRO A 10 59.13 33.56 63.87
N PRO A 11 57.88 33.91 64.27
CA PRO A 11 57.19 35.21 64.12
C PRO A 11 57.34 36.11 65.39
N PRO A 12 56.65 37.27 65.64
CA PRO A 12 55.22 37.38 66.04
C PRO A 12 54.60 38.80 65.77
N PRO A 13 53.68 39.41 66.59
CA PRO A 13 52.22 39.24 66.73
C PRO A 13 51.41 40.58 66.52
N PRO A 14 50.06 40.62 66.75
CA PRO A 14 49.12 41.69 66.32
C PRO A 14 48.65 42.59 67.50
N PRO A 15 47.43 43.20 67.53
CA PRO A 15 46.70 44.19 66.69
C PRO A 15 46.50 45.53 67.50
N PRO A 16 45.62 46.52 67.17
CA PRO A 16 44.16 46.43 67.44
C PRO A 16 43.25 47.24 66.47
N ALA A 17 41.93 47.05 66.67
CA ALA A 17 40.80 47.62 65.92
C ALA A 17 40.39 49.02 66.38
N ARG A 18 39.77 49.83 65.49
CA ARG A 18 38.32 50.17 65.53
C ARG A 18 37.94 51.31 64.58
N ASP A 19 36.81 51.03 63.91
CA ASP A 19 35.66 51.89 63.61
C ASP A 19 35.70 53.09 62.64
N ALA A 20 34.80 52.92 61.68
CA ALA A 20 33.70 53.83 61.33
C ALA A 20 33.91 54.89 60.23
N ARG A 21 33.12 54.66 59.18
CA ARG A 21 32.40 55.66 58.36
C ARG A 21 33.28 56.54 57.45
N ARG A 22 33.32 56.19 56.17
CA ARG A 22 32.46 56.82 55.14
C ARG A 22 32.75 56.23 53.75
N ARG A 23 31.67 56.21 52.98
CA ARG A 23 31.44 55.53 51.71
C ARG A 23 32.45 55.91 50.60
N ARG A 24 32.89 54.87 49.87
CA ARG A 24 33.72 54.79 48.65
C ARG A 24 33.38 55.94 47.66
N ARG A 25 34.29 56.80 47.20
CA ARG A 25 35.57 56.68 46.44
C ARG A 25 35.41 56.21 44.98
N TRP A 26 35.35 57.19 44.08
CA TRP A 26 36.10 57.26 42.81
C TRP A 26 37.48 57.94 43.08
N PRO A 27 38.47 58.01 42.16
CA PRO A 27 38.51 57.67 40.73
C PRO A 27 39.73 56.81 40.30
N LEU A 28 39.79 56.44 39.01
CA LEU A 28 40.96 55.87 38.30
C LEU A 28 41.73 56.98 37.56
N PRO A 29 43.05 56.82 37.34
CA PRO A 29 43.52 56.73 35.95
C PRO A 29 44.78 55.84 35.73
N ALA A 30 45.16 55.73 34.44
CA ALA A 30 46.32 55.09 33.81
C ALA A 30 46.20 53.56 33.61
N GLY A 31 46.28 52.99 32.40
CA GLY A 31 46.63 53.48 31.07
C GLY A 31 47.47 52.42 30.38
N LEU A 32 46.99 51.84 29.27
CA LEU A 32 47.83 51.28 28.19
C LEU A 32 46.92 50.81 27.04
N ALA A 33 47.18 51.40 25.87
CA ALA A 33 46.50 51.13 24.62
C ALA A 33 46.94 49.79 24.04
N VAL A 34 45.97 48.94 23.71
CA VAL A 34 46.09 47.93 22.66
C VAL A 34 44.97 48.20 21.68
N ALA A 35 45.35 48.55 20.45
CA ALA A 35 44.43 48.72 19.35
C ALA A 35 43.81 47.36 18.98
N ALA A 36 42.51 47.19 19.25
CA ALA A 36 41.71 46.14 18.66
C ALA A 36 40.76 46.79 17.66
N LEU A 37 40.94 46.48 16.37
CA LEU A 37 40.06 46.88 15.29
C LEU A 37 38.60 46.54 15.64
N LEU A 38 37.72 47.53 15.50
CA LEU A 38 36.28 47.34 15.45
C LEU A 38 35.91 46.58 14.18
N THR A 39 35.95 45.25 14.19
CA THR A 39 35.12 44.43 13.33
C THR A 39 33.82 44.15 14.07
N GLY A 40 32.85 45.03 13.87
CA GLY A 40 31.45 44.73 14.18
C GLY A 40 30.99 43.58 13.29
N VAL A 41 31.25 42.34 13.70
CA VAL A 41 30.51 41.19 13.18
C VAL A 41 29.13 41.28 13.82
N VAL A 42 28.21 41.95 13.13
CA VAL A 42 26.79 41.66 13.32
C VAL A 42 26.67 40.18 12.96
N ALA A 43 26.54 39.32 13.96
CA ALA A 43 26.09 37.95 13.75
C ALA A 43 24.67 38.07 13.23
N ALA A 44 24.52 38.20 11.91
CA ALA A 44 23.26 37.90 11.26
C ALA A 44 22.90 36.48 11.74
N PRO A 45 21.68 36.23 12.24
CA PRO A 45 21.27 34.86 12.50
C PRO A 45 21.52 34.14 11.18
N ALA A 46 22.36 33.11 11.22
CA ALA A 46 22.45 32.18 10.11
C ALA A 46 21.02 31.64 9.97
N TYR A 47 20.27 32.19 9.01
CA TYR A 47 19.08 31.54 8.51
C TYR A 47 19.63 30.24 7.93
N ALA A 48 19.61 29.18 8.74
CA ALA A 48 19.82 27.85 8.22
C ALA A 48 18.80 27.74 7.09
N GLU A 49 19.26 27.58 5.85
CA GLU A 49 18.34 27.31 4.76
C GLU A 49 17.43 26.17 5.21
N PRO A 50 16.11 26.21 4.91
CA PRO A 50 15.22 25.13 5.28
C PRO A 50 15.79 23.84 4.72
N ARG A 51 16.44 23.05 5.59
CA ARG A 51 16.99 21.76 5.18
C ARG A 51 15.80 20.92 4.79
N ALA A 52 15.73 20.57 3.52
CA ALA A 52 14.62 19.78 3.01
C ALA A 52 14.50 18.49 3.84
N ASP A 53 13.25 18.16 4.19
CA ASP A 53 12.94 17.03 5.05
C ASP A 53 13.39 15.73 4.35
N PRO A 54 14.31 14.94 4.95
CA PRO A 54 14.92 13.80 4.27
C PRO A 54 13.92 12.69 3.94
N VAL A 55 12.80 12.61 4.65
CA VAL A 55 11.71 11.67 4.33
C VAL A 55 11.00 12.16 3.06
N ARG A 56 10.61 13.43 3.03
CA ARG A 56 9.95 14.04 1.89
C ARG A 56 10.81 13.98 0.64
N GLU A 57 12.10 14.28 0.73
CA GLU A 57 13.05 14.17 -0.38
C GLU A 57 13.07 12.77 -1.00
N ARG A 58 13.05 11.73 -0.16
CA ARG A 58 13.06 10.33 -0.60
C ARG A 58 11.71 9.87 -1.15
N GLN A 59 10.62 10.48 -0.71
CA GLN A 59 9.27 10.12 -1.12
C GLN A 59 8.85 10.76 -2.46
N MET A 60 9.22 12.04 -2.68
CA MET A 60 8.76 12.83 -3.81
C MET A 60 9.02 12.23 -5.20
N PRO A 61 10.12 11.48 -5.48
CA PRO A 61 10.32 10.86 -6.78
C PRO A 61 9.16 9.94 -7.20
N ALA A 62 8.63 9.12 -6.29
CA ALA A 62 7.50 8.24 -6.59
C ALA A 62 6.18 9.02 -6.83
N LEU A 63 5.97 10.10 -6.07
CA LEU A 63 4.78 10.96 -6.22
C LEU A 63 4.83 11.77 -7.53
N ARG A 64 6.01 12.26 -7.91
CA ARG A 64 6.25 12.94 -9.21
C ARG A 64 6.16 11.97 -10.38
N ALA A 65 6.57 10.72 -10.19
CA ALA A 65 6.45 9.68 -11.21
C ALA A 65 4.99 9.45 -11.64
N ILE A 66 4.01 9.73 -10.78
CA ILE A 66 2.57 9.73 -11.10
C ILE A 66 1.96 11.14 -11.20
N ARG A 67 2.79 12.20 -11.18
CA ARG A 67 2.39 13.61 -11.26
C ARG A 67 1.37 14.04 -10.20
N ALA A 68 1.50 13.52 -8.99
CA ALA A 68 0.63 13.88 -7.86
C ALA A 68 0.79 15.37 -7.47
N ASP A 69 1.99 15.93 -7.61
CA ASP A 69 2.26 17.35 -7.32
C ASP A 69 1.61 18.31 -8.32
N ASP A 70 1.51 17.92 -9.59
CA ASP A 70 0.69 18.63 -10.57
C ASP A 70 -0.81 18.52 -10.23
N ALA A 71 -1.28 17.35 -9.85
CA ALA A 71 -2.68 17.12 -9.44
C ALA A 71 -3.09 17.96 -8.22
N TRP A 72 -2.18 18.20 -7.27
CA TRP A 72 -2.43 19.02 -6.08
C TRP A 72 -2.73 20.49 -6.36
N LYS A 73 -2.39 20.99 -7.56
CA LYS A 73 -2.78 22.34 -8.03
C LYS A 73 -4.29 22.41 -8.32
N ILE A 74 -4.94 21.26 -8.52
CA ILE A 74 -6.36 21.13 -8.84
C ILE A 74 -7.17 20.76 -7.59
N THR A 75 -6.77 19.69 -6.89
CA THR A 75 -7.43 19.21 -5.67
C THR A 75 -6.46 18.37 -4.83
N LYS A 76 -6.73 18.27 -3.53
CA LYS A 76 -5.96 17.45 -2.58
C LYS A 76 -6.80 16.35 -1.92
N GLY A 77 -8.02 16.07 -2.40
CA GLY A 77 -8.85 14.97 -1.91
C GLY A 77 -9.84 15.31 -0.80
N ARG A 78 -10.12 16.60 -0.56
CA ARG A 78 -11.02 17.05 0.51
C ARG A 78 -12.43 16.48 0.34
N GLY A 79 -13.06 16.06 1.44
CA GLY A 79 -14.43 15.55 1.46
C GLY A 79 -14.57 14.08 1.04
N VAL A 80 -13.46 13.42 0.67
CA VAL A 80 -13.46 11.99 0.35
C VAL A 80 -13.08 11.18 1.58
N THR A 81 -13.90 10.17 1.88
CA THR A 81 -13.53 9.10 2.80
C THR A 81 -13.03 7.90 1.99
N VAL A 82 -11.80 7.48 2.25
CA VAL A 82 -11.17 6.29 1.70
C VAL A 82 -11.17 5.20 2.76
N ALA A 83 -11.82 4.07 2.52
CA ALA A 83 -11.69 2.92 3.41
C ALA A 83 -10.44 2.12 3.09
N VAL A 84 -9.59 1.92 4.09
CA VAL A 84 -8.39 1.08 4.01
C VAL A 84 -8.72 -0.22 4.73
N LEU A 85 -8.96 -1.28 3.94
CA LEU A 85 -9.21 -2.63 4.45
C LEU A 85 -7.86 -3.34 4.50
N ASP A 86 -7.27 -3.43 5.68
CA ASP A 86 -5.88 -3.86 5.86
C ASP A 86 -5.64 -4.42 7.28
N THR A 87 -4.42 -4.31 7.83
CA THR A 87 -4.02 -4.74 9.17
C THR A 87 -4.45 -3.78 10.29
N GLY A 88 -5.17 -2.72 9.93
CA GLY A 88 -5.50 -1.59 10.78
C GLY A 88 -4.57 -0.39 10.51
N VAL A 89 -4.95 0.78 11.01
CA VAL A 89 -4.15 2.01 10.94
C VAL A 89 -4.01 2.57 12.34
N VAL A 90 -2.81 3.02 12.70
CA VAL A 90 -2.56 3.71 13.96
C VAL A 90 -2.88 5.20 13.80
N PRO A 91 -3.96 5.72 14.40
CA PRO A 91 -4.44 7.09 14.15
C PRO A 91 -3.55 8.17 14.77
N THR A 92 -2.67 7.80 15.70
CA THR A 92 -1.77 8.71 16.43
C THR A 92 -0.45 8.98 15.71
N VAL A 93 -0.18 8.28 14.59
CA VAL A 93 1.01 8.54 13.76
C VAL A 93 0.98 9.98 13.26
N LYS A 94 2.10 10.68 13.40
CA LYS A 94 2.19 12.14 13.21
C LYS A 94 1.74 12.57 11.82
N ASP A 95 2.13 11.82 10.80
CA ASP A 95 1.76 12.10 9.41
C ASP A 95 0.31 11.79 9.09
N LEU A 96 -0.42 11.10 9.97
CA LEU A 96 -1.83 10.76 9.81
C LEU A 96 -2.73 11.47 10.83
N ALA A 97 -2.17 12.39 11.62
CA ALA A 97 -2.89 13.08 12.68
C ALA A 97 -4.17 13.76 12.14
N GLY A 98 -5.30 13.37 12.73
CA GLY A 98 -6.65 13.85 12.36
C GLY A 98 -7.15 13.37 10.99
N ALA A 99 -6.45 12.45 10.32
CA ALA A 99 -6.86 11.87 9.03
C ALA A 99 -7.63 10.57 9.19
N VAL A 100 -7.51 9.89 10.32
CA VAL A 100 -7.97 8.50 10.49
C VAL A 100 -9.19 8.42 11.41
N ARG A 101 -10.23 7.72 10.93
CA ARG A 101 -11.33 7.18 11.73
C ARG A 101 -11.16 5.67 11.83
N THR A 102 -11.08 5.15 13.04
CA THR A 102 -10.98 3.71 13.31
C THR A 102 -12.37 3.08 13.22
N GLY A 103 -12.52 2.04 12.41
CA GLY A 103 -13.71 1.19 12.35
C GLY A 103 -13.45 -0.20 12.97
N PRO A 104 -14.37 -1.16 12.76
CA PRO A 104 -14.30 -2.47 13.40
C PRO A 104 -13.10 -3.31 12.99
N ASP A 105 -12.76 -4.28 13.86
CA ASP A 105 -11.85 -5.39 13.58
C ASP A 105 -12.65 -6.64 13.20
N PHE A 106 -12.45 -7.10 11.96
CA PHE A 106 -13.07 -8.29 11.39
C PHE A 106 -12.13 -9.52 11.44
N THR A 107 -10.97 -9.43 12.10
CA THR A 107 -10.01 -10.54 12.21
C THR A 107 -10.31 -11.49 13.37
N GLY A 108 -11.06 -11.04 14.38
CA GLY A 108 -11.34 -11.83 15.58
C GLY A 108 -10.11 -12.14 16.44
N THR A 109 -8.98 -11.47 16.19
CA THR A 109 -7.74 -11.69 16.95
C THR A 109 -7.82 -11.16 18.38
N GLY A 110 -8.67 -10.15 18.62
CA GLY A 110 -8.84 -9.52 19.93
C GLY A 110 -7.70 -8.55 20.29
N ASN A 111 -6.94 -8.09 19.29
CA ASN A 111 -5.90 -7.09 19.49
C ASN A 111 -6.53 -5.70 19.72
N ASP A 112 -5.97 -4.92 20.63
CA ASP A 112 -6.42 -3.55 20.87
C ASP A 112 -6.00 -2.60 19.73
N PRO A 113 -6.88 -1.68 19.29
CA PRO A 113 -6.53 -0.62 18.37
C PRO A 113 -5.32 0.20 18.83
N GLY A 114 -4.27 0.25 18.00
CA GLY A 114 -3.02 0.95 18.32
C GLY A 114 -2.03 0.18 19.20
N GLY A 115 -2.32 -1.09 19.54
CA GLY A 115 -1.37 -1.97 20.24
C GLY A 115 -0.16 -2.38 19.39
N PRO A 116 0.84 -3.07 19.97
CA PRO A 116 2.09 -3.42 19.29
C PRO A 116 1.95 -4.30 18.03
N ALA A 117 0.84 -5.04 17.92
CA ALA A 117 0.48 -5.89 16.78
C ALA A 117 -0.62 -5.25 15.90
N TRP A 118 -0.73 -3.93 15.91
CA TRP A 118 -1.78 -3.21 15.20
C TRP A 118 -1.22 -2.37 14.04
N GLY A 119 -1.47 -2.84 12.82
CA GLY A 119 -1.60 -1.96 11.68
C GLY A 119 -0.30 -1.44 11.08
N GLU A 120 0.79 -2.20 11.09
CA GLU A 120 2.06 -1.75 10.48
C GLU A 120 1.88 -1.55 8.97
N HIS A 121 1.44 -2.59 8.25
CA HIS A 121 1.19 -2.52 6.82
C HIS A 121 0.06 -1.53 6.47
N GLY A 122 -1.06 -1.56 7.19
CA GLY A 122 -2.18 -0.66 6.94
C GLY A 122 -1.85 0.82 7.19
N THR A 123 -1.02 1.13 8.19
CA THR A 123 -0.53 2.50 8.43
C THR A 123 0.36 3.00 7.30
N LEU A 124 1.23 2.14 6.76
CA LEU A 124 2.04 2.46 5.58
C LEU A 124 1.13 2.77 4.37
N MET A 125 0.10 1.96 4.13
CA MET A 125 -0.84 2.19 3.02
C MET A 125 -1.62 3.49 3.21
N ALA A 126 -2.14 3.74 4.41
CA ALA A 126 -2.85 4.96 4.75
C ALA A 126 -1.96 6.21 4.57
N THR A 127 -0.67 6.12 4.91
CA THR A 127 0.28 7.21 4.70
C THR A 127 0.46 7.52 3.21
N LEU A 128 0.61 6.51 2.36
CA LEU A 128 0.72 6.70 0.90
C LEU A 128 -0.55 7.29 0.28
N ILE A 129 -1.72 6.99 0.85
CA ILE A 129 -3.02 7.52 0.39
C ILE A 129 -3.23 8.95 0.87
N ALA A 130 -3.19 9.20 2.18
CA ALA A 130 -3.68 10.43 2.81
C ALA A 130 -2.75 10.98 3.91
N GLY A 131 -1.47 10.62 3.90
CA GLY A 131 -0.46 11.25 4.74
C GLY A 131 -0.51 12.77 4.57
N ARG A 132 -0.54 13.49 5.69
CA ARG A 132 -0.62 14.95 5.76
C ARG A 132 0.75 15.59 5.92
N GLY A 133 1.77 14.82 6.31
CA GLY A 133 2.97 15.37 6.92
C GLY A 133 2.68 15.93 8.31
N HIS A 134 3.70 16.46 8.94
CA HIS A 134 3.60 17.07 10.27
C HIS A 134 4.49 18.32 10.37
N GLY A 135 4.51 18.93 11.57
CA GLY A 135 5.26 20.15 11.84
C GLY A 135 4.65 21.40 11.22
N PRO A 136 5.31 22.57 11.37
CA PRO A 136 4.85 23.83 10.81
C PRO A 136 4.63 23.73 9.30
N GLY A 137 3.45 24.11 8.82
CA GLY A 137 3.11 24.06 7.40
C GLY A 137 2.98 22.65 6.79
N PHE A 138 2.99 21.58 7.61
CA PHE A 138 2.89 20.19 7.16
C PHE A 138 3.99 19.75 6.18
N THR A 139 5.19 20.35 6.32
CA THR A 139 6.32 20.13 5.41
C THR A 139 7.27 19.02 5.87
N ALA A 140 7.15 18.52 7.10
CA ALA A 140 7.95 17.40 7.60
C ALA A 140 7.24 16.05 7.37
N GLY A 141 8.01 14.97 7.33
CA GLY A 141 7.49 13.61 7.20
C GLY A 141 6.86 13.31 5.83
N ALA A 142 6.08 12.23 5.78
CA ALA A 142 5.48 11.69 4.57
C ALA A 142 4.14 12.37 4.21
N ILE A 143 3.90 12.55 2.91
CA ILE A 143 2.63 13.01 2.34
C ILE A 143 2.02 11.95 1.43
N GLY A 144 0.70 11.81 1.48
CA GLY A 144 -0.06 10.95 0.60
C GLY A 144 -0.46 11.63 -0.69
N VAL A 145 -0.95 10.86 -1.66
CA VAL A 145 -1.46 11.37 -2.93
C VAL A 145 -2.71 12.26 -2.74
N ALA A 146 -3.57 11.95 -1.75
CA ALA A 146 -4.78 12.70 -1.40
C ALA A 146 -4.72 13.18 0.06
N PRO A 147 -3.86 14.15 0.40
CA PRO A 147 -3.56 14.50 1.79
C PRO A 147 -4.74 15.14 2.55
N GLN A 148 -5.77 15.61 1.85
CA GLN A 148 -7.00 16.15 2.48
C GLN A 148 -8.14 15.12 2.56
N ALA A 149 -7.92 13.88 2.13
CA ALA A 149 -8.87 12.79 2.34
C ALA A 149 -8.91 12.36 3.82
N THR A 150 -9.96 11.62 4.17
CA THR A 150 -10.12 10.94 5.47
C THR A 150 -9.98 9.44 5.25
N ILE A 151 -9.23 8.76 6.10
CA ILE A 151 -9.09 7.31 6.11
C ILE A 151 -10.13 6.71 7.06
N LEU A 152 -10.92 5.76 6.58
CA LEU A 152 -11.67 4.82 7.40
C LEU A 152 -10.86 3.52 7.51
N SER A 153 -10.25 3.27 8.65
CA SER A 153 -9.45 2.08 8.89
C SER A 153 -10.33 0.89 9.26
N LEU A 154 -10.32 -0.17 8.46
CA LEU A 154 -11.02 -1.42 8.75
C LEU A 154 -10.02 -2.56 8.78
N ARG A 155 -9.91 -3.24 9.93
CA ARG A 155 -8.97 -4.34 10.09
C ARG A 155 -9.61 -5.62 9.60
N VAL A 156 -9.03 -6.25 8.58
CA VAL A 156 -9.56 -7.48 7.94
C VAL A 156 -8.49 -8.55 7.73
N THR A 157 -7.23 -8.19 7.96
CA THR A 157 -6.08 -9.09 7.96
C THR A 157 -5.13 -8.68 9.07
N VAL A 158 -4.03 -9.41 9.22
CA VAL A 158 -3.06 -9.23 10.30
C VAL A 158 -1.66 -9.12 9.74
N ASP A 159 -0.81 -8.34 10.42
CA ASP A 159 0.60 -8.23 10.06
C ASP A 159 1.32 -9.57 10.23
N ASP A 160 2.45 -9.73 9.56
CA ASP A 160 3.18 -10.99 9.53
C ASP A 160 3.71 -11.41 10.90
N THR A 161 3.95 -10.44 11.77
CA THR A 161 4.45 -10.57 13.14
C THR A 161 3.33 -10.62 14.20
N ASP A 162 2.06 -10.65 13.78
CA ASP A 162 0.93 -10.69 14.72
C ASP A 162 0.89 -12.05 15.46
N PRO A 163 0.89 -12.06 16.81
CA PRO A 163 0.82 -13.31 17.59
C PRO A 163 -0.48 -14.09 17.36
N GLY A 164 -1.57 -13.42 16.97
CA GLY A 164 -2.85 -14.01 16.62
C GLY A 164 -2.92 -14.58 15.19
N ARG A 165 -1.84 -14.51 14.40
CA ARG A 165 -1.86 -14.87 12.98
C ARG A 165 -2.25 -16.31 12.69
N GLU A 166 -1.77 -17.27 13.49
CA GLU A 166 -2.14 -18.67 13.31
C GLU A 166 -3.62 -18.91 13.57
N ARG A 167 -4.15 -18.31 14.65
CA ARG A 167 -5.58 -18.33 14.96
C ARG A 167 -6.40 -17.69 13.84
N PHE A 168 -6.01 -16.50 13.39
CA PHE A 168 -6.68 -15.82 12.27
C PHE A 168 -6.72 -16.68 11.00
N ARG A 169 -5.61 -17.37 10.66
CA ARG A 169 -5.53 -18.23 9.48
C ARG A 169 -6.41 -19.48 9.60
N ALA A 170 -6.51 -20.04 10.80
CA ALA A 170 -7.32 -21.21 11.10
C ALA A 170 -8.82 -20.90 11.22
N ASP A 171 -9.19 -19.63 11.43
CA ASP A 171 -10.59 -19.22 11.59
C ASP A 171 -11.36 -19.32 10.26
N PRO A 172 -12.41 -20.14 10.16
CA PRO A 172 -13.20 -20.27 8.94
C PRO A 172 -14.00 -18.99 8.61
N THR A 173 -14.30 -18.15 9.61
CA THR A 173 -15.07 -16.92 9.45
C THR A 173 -14.26 -15.81 8.77
N ARG A 174 -12.92 -15.94 8.73
CA ARG A 174 -12.02 -15.00 8.04
C ARG A 174 -12.40 -14.77 6.58
N ALA A 175 -13.00 -15.77 5.93
CA ALA A 175 -13.46 -15.71 4.55
C ALA A 175 -14.60 -14.72 4.32
N THR A 176 -15.22 -14.20 5.39
CA THR A 176 -16.32 -13.23 5.31
C THR A 176 -15.95 -11.84 5.82
N GLY A 177 -14.81 -11.68 6.50
CA GLY A 177 -14.39 -10.41 7.10
C GLY A 177 -14.21 -9.29 6.08
N VAL A 178 -13.65 -9.61 4.90
CA VAL A 178 -13.51 -8.65 3.79
C VAL A 178 -14.87 -8.20 3.28
N ALA A 179 -15.78 -9.13 2.98
CA ALA A 179 -17.15 -8.81 2.55
C ALA A 179 -17.91 -7.93 3.57
N GLN A 180 -17.80 -8.23 4.87
CA GLN A 180 -18.41 -7.44 5.93
C GLN A 180 -17.82 -6.02 6.00
N ALA A 181 -16.50 -5.90 5.90
CA ALA A 181 -15.82 -4.62 5.91
C ALA A 181 -16.15 -3.76 4.67
N ILE A 182 -16.29 -4.36 3.49
CA ILE A 182 -16.71 -3.64 2.28
C ILE A 182 -18.09 -3.03 2.49
N ARG A 183 -19.06 -3.79 3.02
CA ARG A 183 -20.40 -3.27 3.34
C ARG A 183 -20.34 -2.15 4.37
N TYR A 184 -19.61 -2.38 5.47
CA TYR A 184 -19.41 -1.37 6.51
C TYR A 184 -18.81 -0.08 5.94
N ALA A 185 -17.78 -0.16 5.09
CA ALA A 185 -17.15 0.98 4.46
C ALA A 185 -18.15 1.85 3.70
N VAL A 186 -18.95 1.21 2.84
CA VAL A 186 -19.96 1.86 2.02
C VAL A 186 -21.03 2.51 2.90
N ASP A 187 -21.53 1.79 3.91
CA ASP A 187 -22.57 2.26 4.82
C ASP A 187 -22.10 3.41 5.71
N HIS A 188 -20.78 3.55 5.90
CA HIS A 188 -20.15 4.60 6.69
C HIS A 188 -19.44 5.64 5.81
N GLY A 189 -19.94 5.85 4.59
CA GLY A 189 -19.62 7.00 3.75
C GLY A 189 -18.30 6.92 2.99
N ALA A 190 -17.66 5.75 2.91
CA ALA A 190 -16.51 5.58 2.03
C ALA A 190 -16.93 5.67 0.57
N THR A 191 -16.23 6.48 -0.21
CA THR A 191 -16.45 6.60 -1.68
C THR A 191 -15.33 5.97 -2.49
N VAL A 192 -14.24 5.58 -1.83
CA VAL A 192 -13.14 4.79 -2.37
C VAL A 192 -12.76 3.70 -1.36
N ILE A 193 -12.48 2.49 -1.81
CA ILE A 193 -12.01 1.35 -1.01
C ILE A 193 -10.66 0.90 -1.55
N ASN A 194 -9.69 0.76 -0.66
CA ASN A 194 -8.36 0.22 -0.92
C ASN A 194 -8.24 -1.21 -0.38
N LEU A 195 -7.88 -2.15 -1.26
CA LEU A 195 -7.65 -3.56 -0.96
C LEU A 195 -6.18 -3.90 -1.19
N SER A 196 -5.32 -3.58 -0.22
CA SER A 196 -3.89 -3.92 -0.24
C SER A 196 -3.61 -5.31 0.34
N LEU A 197 -4.52 -6.24 0.05
CA LEU A 197 -4.49 -7.63 0.49
C LEU A 197 -4.92 -8.53 -0.65
N GLY A 198 -4.56 -9.80 -0.56
CA GLY A 198 -5.17 -10.80 -1.40
C GLY A 198 -4.60 -12.20 -1.20
N GLY A 199 -5.31 -13.14 -1.79
CA GLY A 199 -4.93 -14.54 -1.80
C GLY A 199 -5.55 -15.25 -3.00
N PHE A 200 -5.37 -16.56 -3.03
CA PHE A 200 -5.95 -17.39 -4.09
C PHE A 200 -7.35 -17.85 -3.73
N GLY A 201 -8.21 -17.88 -4.75
CA GLY A 201 -9.59 -18.32 -4.62
C GLY A 201 -10.54 -17.14 -4.45
N SER A 202 -11.65 -17.21 -5.16
CA SER A 202 -12.73 -16.23 -5.06
C SER A 202 -13.76 -16.69 -4.02
N ALA A 203 -14.31 -15.75 -3.27
CA ALA A 203 -15.42 -15.95 -2.34
C ALA A 203 -16.71 -15.32 -2.89
N ARG A 204 -17.83 -16.04 -2.83
CA ARG A 204 -19.14 -15.49 -3.24
C ARG A 204 -19.53 -14.25 -2.41
N ALA A 205 -19.20 -14.26 -1.12
CA ALA A 205 -19.50 -13.15 -0.21
C ALA A 205 -18.77 -11.86 -0.63
N ASP A 206 -17.48 -11.96 -0.98
CA ASP A 206 -16.69 -10.82 -1.46
C ASP A 206 -17.27 -10.27 -2.75
N ARG A 207 -17.65 -11.14 -3.71
CA ARG A 207 -18.29 -10.69 -4.95
C ARG A 207 -19.58 -9.90 -4.68
N GLN A 208 -20.45 -10.43 -3.82
CA GLN A 208 -21.71 -9.75 -3.48
C GLN A 208 -21.50 -8.41 -2.76
N ALA A 209 -20.47 -8.31 -1.93
CA ALA A 209 -20.11 -7.05 -1.27
C ALA A 209 -19.51 -6.03 -2.26
N LEU A 210 -18.73 -6.49 -3.24
CA LEU A 210 -18.23 -5.64 -4.32
C LEU A 210 -19.36 -5.13 -5.22
N ASP A 211 -20.30 -5.99 -5.59
CA ASP A 211 -21.50 -5.59 -6.33
C ASP A 211 -22.29 -4.51 -5.57
N TYR A 212 -22.43 -4.68 -4.26
CA TYR A 212 -23.05 -3.71 -3.37
C TYR A 212 -22.35 -2.35 -3.37
N ALA A 213 -21.01 -2.33 -3.31
CA ALA A 213 -20.20 -1.12 -3.32
C ALA A 213 -20.25 -0.40 -4.68
N LEU A 214 -20.05 -1.13 -5.78
CA LEU A 214 -20.07 -0.59 -7.13
C LEU A 214 -21.44 0.01 -7.49
N ALA A 215 -22.54 -0.67 -7.11
CA ALA A 215 -23.90 -0.17 -7.31
C ALA A 215 -24.19 1.14 -6.54
N ARG A 216 -23.42 1.43 -5.48
CA ARG A 216 -23.51 2.67 -4.69
C ARG A 216 -22.48 3.72 -5.10
N GLY A 217 -21.81 3.51 -6.23
CA GLY A 217 -20.88 4.49 -6.78
C GLY A 217 -19.52 4.55 -6.06
N VAL A 218 -19.19 3.51 -5.27
CA VAL A 218 -17.92 3.39 -4.56
C VAL A 218 -16.87 2.78 -5.47
N VAL A 219 -15.72 3.45 -5.57
CA VAL A 219 -14.58 2.99 -6.36
C VAL A 219 -13.81 1.97 -5.54
N VAL A 220 -13.42 0.83 -6.14
CA VAL A 220 -12.63 -0.19 -5.46
C VAL A 220 -11.31 -0.39 -6.20
N VAL A 221 -10.20 -0.28 -5.48
CA VAL A 221 -8.84 -0.43 -5.99
C VAL A 221 -8.16 -1.57 -5.25
N GLY A 222 -7.50 -2.47 -5.97
CA GLY A 222 -6.90 -3.67 -5.38
C GLY A 222 -5.51 -3.97 -5.92
N ALA A 223 -4.64 -4.51 -5.05
CA ALA A 223 -3.31 -4.95 -5.44
C ALA A 223 -3.38 -6.22 -6.31
N ALA A 224 -2.60 -6.26 -7.39
CA ALA A 224 -2.53 -7.42 -8.29
C ALA A 224 -1.85 -8.67 -7.67
N GLY A 225 -1.09 -8.47 -6.58
CA GLY A 225 -0.33 -9.51 -5.88
C GLY A 225 1.16 -9.49 -6.21
N ASN A 226 1.93 -10.30 -5.47
CA ASN A 226 3.40 -10.30 -5.51
C ASN A 226 3.99 -11.64 -6.01
N GLU A 227 3.26 -12.33 -6.90
CA GLU A 227 3.59 -13.68 -7.37
C GLU A 227 4.49 -13.71 -8.61
N GLY A 228 5.03 -12.56 -9.04
CA GLY A 228 5.84 -12.43 -10.27
C GLY A 228 7.10 -13.32 -10.31
N ARG A 229 7.59 -13.77 -9.15
CA ARG A 229 8.76 -14.67 -9.02
C ARG A 229 8.40 -16.09 -8.59
N SER A 230 7.12 -16.42 -8.44
CA SER A 230 6.69 -17.73 -7.96
C SER A 230 7.06 -18.84 -8.94
N GLY A 231 7.15 -20.08 -8.45
CA GLY A 231 7.37 -21.24 -9.31
C GLY A 231 6.30 -21.35 -10.40
N PHE A 232 5.04 -21.07 -10.05
CA PHE A 232 3.93 -21.02 -11.00
C PHE A 232 4.20 -20.01 -12.13
N THR A 233 4.55 -18.77 -11.79
CA THR A 233 4.80 -17.73 -12.81
C THR A 233 5.96 -18.09 -13.71
N ARG A 234 7.04 -18.70 -13.17
CA ARG A 234 8.16 -19.15 -13.99
C ARG A 234 7.79 -20.29 -14.95
N THR A 235 6.92 -21.20 -14.52
CA THR A 235 6.48 -22.34 -15.33
C THR A 235 5.49 -21.92 -16.41
N TYR A 236 4.53 -21.05 -16.10
CA TYR A 236 3.40 -20.76 -16.99
C TYR A 236 3.49 -19.40 -17.69
N GLY A 237 4.43 -18.53 -17.32
CA GLY A 237 4.61 -17.20 -17.91
C GLY A 237 3.61 -16.14 -17.41
N PHE A 238 2.66 -16.51 -16.54
CA PHE A 238 1.71 -15.61 -15.91
C PHE A 238 1.49 -15.95 -14.43
N SER A 239 1.02 -14.99 -13.66
CA SER A 239 0.70 -15.16 -12.24
C SER A 239 -0.77 -15.50 -12.04
N ARG A 240 -1.07 -16.27 -11.00
CA ARG A 240 -2.45 -16.49 -10.57
C ARG A 240 -3.10 -15.17 -10.17
N GLU A 241 -4.40 -15.08 -10.37
CA GLU A 241 -5.20 -13.93 -9.93
C GLU A 241 -5.26 -13.89 -8.39
N SER A 242 -5.19 -12.69 -7.85
CA SER A 242 -5.24 -12.41 -6.41
C SER A 242 -6.59 -11.79 -6.08
N PHE A 243 -7.38 -12.44 -5.22
CA PHE A 243 -8.68 -11.94 -4.79
C PHE A 243 -8.60 -11.30 -3.40
N PRO A 244 -9.36 -10.23 -3.14
CA PRO A 244 -10.42 -9.64 -3.97
C PRO A 244 -9.93 -8.69 -5.09
N GLY A 245 -8.64 -8.37 -5.19
CA GLY A 245 -8.11 -7.42 -6.17
C GLY A 245 -8.41 -7.75 -7.65
N GLY A 246 -8.58 -9.03 -7.97
CA GLY A 246 -8.84 -9.55 -9.30
C GLY A 246 -10.32 -9.65 -9.71
N TYR A 247 -11.27 -9.21 -8.88
CA TYR A 247 -12.67 -9.22 -9.30
C TYR A 247 -12.96 -8.17 -10.38
N ALA A 248 -13.79 -8.54 -11.36
CA ALA A 248 -14.31 -7.59 -12.34
C ALA A 248 -15.01 -6.41 -11.65
N GLY A 249 -14.65 -5.19 -12.04
CA GLY A 249 -15.11 -3.94 -11.42
C GLY A 249 -14.16 -3.38 -10.35
N VAL A 250 -13.17 -4.15 -9.90
CA VAL A 250 -12.03 -3.66 -9.12
C VAL A 250 -10.95 -3.16 -10.07
N ILE A 251 -10.37 -2.00 -9.77
CA ILE A 251 -9.20 -1.49 -10.49
C ILE A 251 -7.98 -2.23 -9.94
N GLY A 252 -7.53 -3.26 -10.66
CA GLY A 252 -6.36 -4.04 -10.30
C GLY A 252 -5.06 -3.29 -10.63
N VAL A 253 -4.12 -3.25 -9.67
CA VAL A 253 -2.92 -2.42 -9.76
C VAL A 253 -1.63 -3.23 -9.69
N GLY A 254 -0.82 -3.12 -10.74
CA GLY A 254 0.54 -3.65 -10.82
C GLY A 254 1.59 -2.68 -10.26
N ALA A 255 2.80 -3.19 -10.03
CA ALA A 255 3.92 -2.39 -9.53
C ALA A 255 5.01 -2.22 -10.60
N VAL A 256 5.50 -0.99 -10.75
CA VAL A 256 6.70 -0.68 -11.54
C VAL A 256 7.85 -0.17 -10.67
N ASP A 257 9.07 -0.31 -11.18
CA ASP A 257 10.27 0.32 -10.61
C ASP A 257 10.39 1.80 -11.04
N GLU A 258 11.44 2.48 -10.57
CA GLU A 258 11.72 3.89 -10.88
C GLU A 258 11.99 4.17 -12.37
N ARG A 259 12.20 3.13 -13.17
CA ARG A 259 12.40 3.21 -14.63
C ARG A 259 11.14 2.78 -15.39
N PHE A 260 10.01 2.73 -14.70
CA PHE A 260 8.71 2.29 -15.22
C PHE A 260 8.70 0.87 -15.78
N LYS A 261 9.65 0.02 -15.38
CA LYS A 261 9.64 -1.40 -15.74
C LYS A 261 8.81 -2.18 -14.74
N PRO A 262 8.03 -3.19 -15.17
CA PRO A 262 7.29 -4.04 -14.25
C PRO A 262 8.22 -4.64 -13.20
N ALA A 263 7.92 -4.42 -11.91
CA ALA A 263 8.71 -4.92 -10.82
C ALA A 263 8.74 -6.45 -10.87
N THR A 264 9.89 -7.06 -10.58
CA THR A 264 10.06 -8.52 -10.75
C THR A 264 9.11 -9.33 -9.89
N PHE A 265 8.70 -8.81 -8.72
CA PHE A 265 7.71 -9.43 -7.85
C PHE A 265 6.27 -9.19 -8.29
N SER A 266 5.97 -8.17 -9.11
CA SER A 266 4.58 -7.83 -9.46
C SER A 266 3.93 -9.01 -10.19
N SER A 267 2.75 -9.41 -9.72
CA SER A 267 1.94 -10.39 -10.45
C SER A 267 1.65 -9.91 -11.87
N ARG A 268 1.63 -10.84 -12.82
CA ARG A 268 1.34 -10.58 -14.24
C ARG A 268 0.12 -11.37 -14.67
N ASN A 269 -1.03 -10.73 -14.80
CA ASN A 269 -2.29 -11.39 -15.16
C ASN A 269 -3.27 -10.39 -15.81
N ALA A 270 -4.41 -10.90 -16.30
CA ALA A 270 -5.40 -10.10 -17.01
C ALA A 270 -6.17 -9.11 -16.12
N THR A 271 -6.00 -9.16 -14.79
CA THR A 271 -6.69 -8.26 -13.87
C THR A 271 -5.95 -6.94 -13.64
N VAL A 272 -4.69 -6.83 -14.09
CA VAL A 272 -3.90 -5.60 -13.99
C VAL A 272 -4.45 -4.54 -14.96
N SER A 273 -5.16 -3.54 -14.44
CA SER A 273 -5.72 -2.46 -15.25
C SER A 273 -4.71 -1.34 -15.48
N VAL A 274 -3.99 -0.94 -14.43
CA VAL A 274 -2.94 0.09 -14.47
C VAL A 274 -1.80 -0.30 -13.54
N SER A 275 -0.70 0.43 -13.62
CA SER A 275 0.41 0.31 -12.70
C SER A 275 0.74 1.64 -12.02
N ALA A 276 1.42 1.55 -10.88
CA ALA A 276 2.04 2.68 -10.20
C ALA A 276 3.41 2.26 -9.63
N PRO A 277 4.27 3.23 -9.25
CA PRO A 277 5.50 2.92 -8.53
C PRO A 277 5.21 2.01 -7.33
N GLY A 278 5.94 0.91 -7.22
CA GLY A 278 5.79 -0.06 -6.13
C GLY A 278 7.11 -0.55 -5.55
N VAL A 279 8.22 0.07 -5.94
CA VAL A 279 9.58 -0.27 -5.50
C VAL A 279 10.15 0.92 -4.72
N ARG A 280 10.70 0.66 -3.54
CA ARG A 280 11.27 1.68 -2.65
C ARG A 280 10.31 2.86 -2.46
N LEU A 281 9.09 2.59 -2.03
CA LEU A 281 8.17 3.64 -1.58
C LEU A 281 8.49 4.02 -0.14
N VAL A 282 8.38 5.31 0.20
CA VAL A 282 8.55 5.80 1.57
C VAL A 282 7.19 6.10 2.19
N GLY A 283 6.96 5.56 3.39
CA GLY A 283 5.79 5.85 4.21
C GLY A 283 6.11 5.67 5.69
N ALA A 284 5.24 6.18 6.55
CA ALA A 284 5.30 6.03 8.00
C ALA A 284 4.63 4.70 8.42
N GLY A 285 5.29 3.97 9.33
CA GLY A 285 4.77 2.77 9.98
C GLY A 285 4.03 3.09 11.28
N ALA A 286 3.67 2.05 12.03
CA ALA A 286 2.82 2.16 13.21
C ALA A 286 3.46 2.93 14.38
N LYS A 287 4.79 3.12 14.39
CA LYS A 287 5.55 3.69 15.52
C LYS A 287 6.25 5.01 15.17
N ASP A 288 5.72 5.77 14.21
CA ASP A 288 6.29 7.02 13.66
C ASP A 288 7.66 6.85 12.95
N ASP A 289 8.07 5.62 12.71
CA ASP A 289 9.22 5.21 11.92
C ASP A 289 8.91 5.22 10.42
N TYR A 290 9.94 5.42 9.59
CA TYR A 290 9.81 5.49 8.14
C TYR A 290 10.46 4.31 7.46
N TYR A 291 9.73 3.68 6.54
CA TYR A 291 10.14 2.46 5.89
C TYR A 291 10.21 2.60 4.37
N TRP A 292 11.11 1.81 3.78
CA TRP A 292 11.06 1.51 2.35
C TRP A 292 10.19 0.29 2.14
N VAL A 293 9.16 0.41 1.31
CA VAL A 293 8.23 -0.66 1.00
C VAL A 293 8.36 -1.06 -0.47
N ASN A 294 8.32 -2.38 -0.71
CA ASN A 294 8.21 -2.96 -2.05
C ASN A 294 6.95 -3.82 -2.10
N GLY A 295 6.05 -3.56 -3.05
CA GLY A 295 4.84 -4.36 -3.21
C GLY A 295 3.79 -3.71 -4.09
N THR A 296 2.91 -4.53 -4.66
CA THR A 296 1.70 -4.06 -5.34
C THR A 296 0.72 -3.36 -4.38
N SER A 297 0.78 -3.65 -3.08
CA SER A 297 0.06 -2.91 -2.03
C SER A 297 0.31 -1.41 -2.08
N GLY A 298 1.58 -0.99 -2.16
CA GLY A 298 1.94 0.41 -2.21
C GLY A 298 1.55 1.08 -3.52
N ALA A 299 1.68 0.36 -4.64
CA ALA A 299 1.20 0.83 -5.94
C ALA A 299 -0.33 1.05 -5.92
N ALA A 300 -1.09 0.10 -5.35
CA ALA A 300 -2.53 0.22 -5.18
C ALA A 300 -2.90 1.42 -4.30
N ALA A 301 -2.18 1.64 -3.20
CA ALA A 301 -2.38 2.82 -2.34
C ALA A 301 -2.18 4.14 -3.09
N LEU A 302 -1.18 4.24 -3.97
CA LEU A 302 -0.98 5.43 -4.80
C LEU A 302 -2.16 5.65 -5.77
N VAL A 303 -2.62 4.58 -6.46
CA VAL A 303 -3.78 4.67 -7.37
C VAL A 303 -5.08 4.98 -6.62
N THR A 304 -5.28 4.42 -5.44
CA THR A 304 -6.39 4.77 -4.52
C THR A 304 -6.39 6.26 -4.22
N GLY A 305 -5.22 6.84 -3.96
CA GLY A 305 -5.11 8.28 -3.76
C GLY A 305 -5.53 9.07 -5.00
N VAL A 306 -5.14 8.65 -6.21
CA VAL A 306 -5.60 9.30 -7.46
C VAL A 306 -7.12 9.18 -7.61
N ALA A 307 -7.70 8.01 -7.33
CA ALA A 307 -9.15 7.82 -7.33
C ALA A 307 -9.85 8.74 -6.30
N ALA A 308 -9.24 8.97 -5.14
CA ALA A 308 -9.74 9.92 -4.14
C ALA A 308 -9.66 11.37 -4.62
N LEU A 309 -8.61 11.76 -5.35
CA LEU A 309 -8.55 13.08 -6.00
C LEU A 309 -9.70 13.24 -7.01
N ILE A 310 -9.96 12.23 -7.85
CA ILE A 310 -11.07 12.23 -8.81
C ILE A 310 -12.42 12.35 -8.10
N LYS A 311 -12.68 11.54 -7.07
CA LYS A 311 -13.95 11.59 -6.31
C LYS A 311 -14.13 12.90 -5.54
N ALA A 312 -13.05 13.57 -5.13
CA ALA A 312 -13.15 14.89 -4.49
C ALA A 312 -13.59 15.97 -5.48
N ARG A 313 -13.19 15.84 -6.75
CA ARG A 313 -13.58 16.75 -7.82
C ARG A 313 -14.96 16.43 -8.40
N HIS A 314 -15.27 15.13 -8.54
CA HIS A 314 -16.54 14.62 -9.06
C HIS A 314 -17.14 13.54 -8.14
N PRO A 315 -17.83 13.94 -7.05
CA PRO A 315 -18.35 13.00 -6.05
C PRO A 315 -19.34 11.97 -6.61
N LEU A 316 -20.06 12.32 -7.67
CA LEU A 316 -21.07 11.48 -8.31
C LEU A 316 -20.54 10.69 -9.51
N LEU A 317 -19.26 10.84 -9.88
CA LEU A 317 -18.71 10.11 -11.02
C LEU A 317 -18.76 8.59 -10.75
N PRO A 318 -19.39 7.78 -11.62
CA PRO A 318 -19.50 6.34 -11.43
C PRO A 318 -18.14 5.63 -11.45
N PRO A 319 -17.97 4.51 -10.73
CA PRO A 319 -16.71 3.78 -10.65
C PRO A 319 -16.12 3.40 -12.01
N ALA A 320 -16.95 3.00 -12.97
CA ALA A 320 -16.50 2.68 -14.32
C ALA A 320 -15.88 3.89 -15.06
N LEU A 321 -16.39 5.10 -14.83
CA LEU A 321 -15.83 6.33 -15.42
C LEU A 321 -14.56 6.78 -14.67
N VAL A 322 -14.45 6.50 -13.37
CA VAL A 322 -13.18 6.68 -12.64
C VAL A 322 -12.11 5.74 -13.17
N ALA A 323 -12.44 4.44 -13.33
CA ALA A 323 -11.54 3.45 -13.92
C ALA A 323 -11.09 3.89 -15.33
N ARG A 324 -12.05 4.34 -16.16
CA ARG A 324 -11.76 4.88 -17.49
C ARG A 324 -10.85 6.11 -17.46
N ALA A 325 -11.08 7.06 -16.55
CA ALA A 325 -10.21 8.22 -16.40
C ALA A 325 -8.77 7.81 -16.11
N LEU A 326 -8.57 6.79 -15.27
CA LEU A 326 -7.24 6.26 -14.94
C LEU A 326 -6.59 5.54 -16.12
N THR A 327 -7.34 4.72 -16.88
CA THR A 327 -6.80 3.91 -17.98
C THR A 327 -6.62 4.68 -19.29
N ASP A 328 -7.46 5.69 -19.57
CA ASP A 328 -7.39 6.49 -20.79
C ASP A 328 -6.13 7.38 -20.80
N THR A 329 -5.61 7.76 -19.64
CA THR A 329 -4.55 8.77 -19.50
C THR A 329 -3.23 8.24 -18.93
N THR A 330 -3.04 6.93 -18.94
CA THR A 330 -1.77 6.34 -18.50
C THR A 330 -0.59 6.85 -19.32
N ARG A 331 0.56 6.96 -18.65
CA ARG A 331 1.89 7.12 -19.27
C ARG A 331 2.54 5.76 -19.45
N GLU A 332 3.66 5.73 -20.18
CA GLU A 332 4.44 4.50 -20.40
C GLU A 332 3.58 3.36 -20.97
N ARG A 333 2.66 3.71 -21.87
CA ARG A 333 1.71 2.76 -22.45
C ARG A 333 2.46 1.67 -23.21
N PRO A 334 2.10 0.39 -23.03
CA PRO A 334 2.65 -0.69 -23.85
C PRO A 334 2.43 -0.43 -25.34
N LYS A 335 3.36 -0.89 -26.17
CA LYS A 335 3.30 -0.71 -27.65
C LYS A 335 1.99 -1.24 -28.24
N ASP A 336 1.53 -2.38 -27.75
CA ASP A 336 0.31 -3.05 -28.22
C ASP A 336 -0.94 -2.61 -27.44
N GLY A 337 -0.85 -1.50 -26.68
CA GLY A 337 -1.94 -0.88 -25.94
C GLY A 337 -2.18 -1.46 -24.53
N TYR A 338 -1.86 -2.72 -24.30
CA TYR A 338 -2.03 -3.40 -23.00
C TYR A 338 -0.93 -4.45 -22.79
N ASP A 339 -0.48 -4.63 -21.54
CA ASP A 339 0.43 -5.68 -21.11
C ASP A 339 -0.01 -6.24 -19.75
N VAL A 340 0.02 -7.56 -19.57
CA VAL A 340 -0.46 -8.20 -18.32
C VAL A 340 0.38 -7.87 -17.09
N GLY A 341 1.58 -7.30 -17.24
CA GLY A 341 2.43 -6.84 -16.15
C GLY A 341 2.26 -5.37 -15.77
N VAL A 342 1.76 -4.52 -16.68
CA VAL A 342 1.57 -3.08 -16.42
C VAL A 342 0.19 -2.52 -16.76
N GLY A 343 -0.72 -3.36 -17.23
CA GLY A 343 -2.05 -2.96 -17.70
C GLY A 343 -1.97 -2.01 -18.89
N PHE A 344 -2.76 -0.94 -18.84
CA PHE A 344 -2.71 0.14 -19.83
C PHE A 344 -1.51 1.09 -19.65
N GLY A 345 -0.68 0.90 -18.62
CA GLY A 345 0.48 1.74 -18.32
C GLY A 345 0.47 2.32 -16.91
N VAL A 346 1.34 3.28 -16.66
CA VAL A 346 1.52 3.92 -15.35
C VAL A 346 0.54 5.08 -15.17
N VAL A 347 -0.15 5.13 -14.02
CA VAL A 347 -1.14 6.18 -13.73
C VAL A 347 -0.52 7.59 -13.78
N ASP A 348 -1.26 8.54 -14.34
CA ASP A 348 -0.95 9.98 -14.32
C ASP A 348 -2.11 10.71 -13.62
N ALA A 349 -1.83 11.23 -12.42
CA ALA A 349 -2.85 11.80 -11.55
C ALA A 349 -3.46 13.09 -12.11
N GLU A 350 -2.65 13.96 -12.72
CA GLU A 350 -3.14 15.22 -13.29
C GLU A 350 -3.98 14.95 -14.55
N ALA A 351 -3.47 14.08 -15.44
CA ALA A 351 -4.19 13.74 -16.66
C ALA A 351 -5.51 13.02 -16.37
N ALA A 352 -5.54 12.11 -15.39
CA ALA A 352 -6.75 11.42 -14.99
C ALA A 352 -7.79 12.39 -14.39
N LEU A 353 -7.36 13.40 -13.62
CA LEU A 353 -8.25 14.45 -13.12
C LEU A 353 -8.87 15.26 -14.27
N ARG A 354 -8.07 15.69 -15.24
CA ARG A 354 -8.57 16.43 -16.41
C ARG A 354 -9.54 15.60 -17.23
N ARG A 355 -9.22 14.33 -17.46
CA ARG A 355 -10.11 13.39 -18.15
C ARG A 355 -11.41 13.17 -17.39
N SER A 356 -11.38 13.19 -16.06
CA SER A 356 -12.59 13.08 -15.25
C SER A 356 -13.53 14.28 -15.41
N ASP A 357 -13.02 15.48 -15.69
CA ASP A 357 -13.85 16.66 -16.01
C ASP A 357 -14.66 16.44 -17.29
N GLU A 358 -14.00 15.91 -18.33
CA GLU A 358 -14.64 15.61 -19.61
C GLU A 358 -15.70 14.51 -19.46
N LEU A 359 -15.38 13.45 -18.72
CA LEU A 359 -16.30 12.33 -18.48
C LEU A 359 -17.50 12.75 -17.62
N ALA A 360 -17.31 13.64 -16.65
CA ALA A 360 -18.39 14.18 -15.82
C ALA A 360 -19.31 15.13 -16.60
N ALA A 361 -18.81 15.79 -17.65
CA ALA A 361 -19.60 16.66 -18.51
C ALA A 361 -20.58 15.89 -19.43
N TYR A 362 -20.40 14.57 -19.59
CA TYR A 362 -21.29 13.75 -20.42
C TYR A 362 -22.68 13.66 -19.79
N ARG A 363 -23.65 14.39 -20.36
CA ARG A 363 -25.06 14.21 -20.05
C ARG A 363 -25.61 13.03 -20.87
N PRO A 364 -26.32 12.07 -20.25
CA PRO A 364 -27.09 11.10 -21.02
C PRO A 364 -28.07 11.86 -21.92
N THR A 365 -27.94 11.70 -23.24
CA THR A 365 -28.85 12.30 -24.23
C THR A 365 -30.18 11.56 -24.33
N ALA A 366 -30.31 10.40 -23.70
CA ALA A 366 -31.57 9.67 -23.62
C ALA A 366 -32.44 10.26 -22.50
N ALA A 367 -33.55 10.88 -22.86
CA ALA A 367 -34.67 11.08 -21.95
C ALA A 367 -35.09 9.70 -21.39
N PRO A 368 -35.46 9.57 -20.11
CA PRO A 368 -36.03 8.32 -19.61
C PRO A 368 -37.28 8.03 -20.44
N GLY A 369 -37.21 7.06 -21.36
CA GLY A 369 -38.40 6.48 -21.95
C GLY A 369 -39.23 5.87 -20.81
N GLU A 370 -40.55 6.00 -20.87
CA GLU A 370 -41.51 5.51 -19.84
C GLU A 370 -41.41 4.00 -19.54
N THR A 371 -40.56 3.26 -20.23
CA THR A 371 -40.22 1.87 -19.90
C THR A 371 -39.13 1.82 -18.83
N GLY A 372 -39.45 2.33 -17.63
CA GLY A 372 -38.65 2.18 -16.43
C GLY A 372 -38.64 0.75 -15.88
N ARG A 373 -38.19 -0.23 -16.67
CA ARG A 373 -37.68 -1.50 -16.14
C ARG A 373 -36.16 -1.41 -16.09
N ARG A 374 -35.63 -1.02 -14.93
CA ARG A 374 -34.25 -1.31 -14.59
C ARG A 374 -34.14 -2.83 -14.47
N GLU A 375 -33.50 -3.48 -15.45
CA GLU A 375 -33.12 -4.89 -15.30
C GLU A 375 -32.17 -5.00 -14.10
N GLY A 376 -32.61 -5.71 -13.07
CA GLY A 376 -31.96 -5.78 -11.75
C GLY A 376 -32.93 -6.00 -10.60
N GLY A 377 -34.24 -5.76 -10.82
CA GLY A 377 -35.29 -6.26 -9.93
C GLY A 377 -35.70 -7.66 -10.34
N GLY A 378 -35.39 -8.67 -9.53
CA GLY A 378 -35.90 -10.03 -9.73
C GLY A 378 -37.42 -10.03 -9.79
N VAL A 379 -37.97 -10.42 -10.94
CA VAL A 379 -39.35 -10.85 -11.08
C VAL A 379 -39.33 -12.23 -11.70
N ALA A 380 -40.13 -13.11 -11.10
CA ALA A 380 -40.27 -14.51 -11.46
C ALA A 380 -40.47 -14.68 -12.98
N ALA A 381 -39.83 -15.71 -13.51
CA ALA A 381 -39.88 -16.08 -14.91
C ALA A 381 -41.32 -16.23 -15.40
N GLU A 382 -41.70 -15.47 -16.43
CA GLU A 382 -42.63 -15.96 -17.43
C GLU A 382 -41.81 -16.46 -18.61
N ALA A 383 -41.87 -17.77 -18.82
CA ALA A 383 -41.19 -18.46 -19.90
C ALA A 383 -41.72 -17.93 -21.24
N THR A 384 -40.92 -17.12 -21.91
CA THR A 384 -41.14 -16.85 -23.34
C THR A 384 -40.53 -18.00 -24.11
N THR A 385 -41.38 -18.81 -24.71
CA THR A 385 -41.01 -19.95 -25.56
C THR A 385 -40.14 -19.47 -26.71
N ALA A 386 -38.87 -19.88 -26.72
CA ALA A 386 -37.99 -19.69 -27.86
C ALA A 386 -38.59 -20.39 -29.09
N VAL A 387 -38.76 -19.64 -30.18
CA VAL A 387 -39.12 -20.19 -31.50
C VAL A 387 -37.90 -20.96 -32.02
N PRO A 388 -38.00 -22.27 -32.28
CA PRO A 388 -36.87 -23.02 -32.82
C PRO A 388 -36.68 -22.64 -34.30
N THR A 389 -35.52 -22.07 -34.64
CA THR A 389 -35.06 -22.01 -36.03
C THR A 389 -34.51 -23.37 -36.45
N ALA A 390 -34.83 -23.79 -37.67
CA ALA A 390 -34.56 -25.12 -38.24
C ALA A 390 -33.09 -25.57 -38.12
N PRO A 391 -32.82 -26.89 -38.03
CA PRO A 391 -31.46 -27.41 -37.90
C PRO A 391 -30.69 -27.22 -39.21
N VAL A 392 -29.49 -26.66 -39.12
CA VAL A 392 -28.52 -26.70 -40.21
C VAL A 392 -27.87 -28.09 -40.17
N ALA A 393 -27.99 -28.84 -41.27
CA ALA A 393 -27.43 -30.17 -41.40
C ALA A 393 -25.90 -30.14 -41.23
N ASN A 394 -25.38 -31.07 -40.41
CA ASN A 394 -23.95 -31.28 -40.22
C ASN A 394 -23.34 -31.83 -41.51
N GLY A 395 -22.50 -31.02 -42.16
CA GLY A 395 -21.46 -31.53 -43.04
C GLY A 395 -20.35 -32.12 -42.17
N GLU A 396 -20.10 -33.41 -42.34
CA GLU A 396 -18.96 -34.13 -41.78
C GLU A 396 -17.65 -33.53 -42.33
N ASP A 397 -16.70 -33.23 -41.45
CA ASP A 397 -15.38 -33.89 -41.48
C ASP A 397 -14.47 -33.49 -40.31
N ALA A 398 -14.17 -34.53 -39.52
CA ALA A 398 -12.91 -34.90 -38.86
C ALA A 398 -12.00 -33.84 -38.20
N GLY A 399 -11.80 -33.98 -36.88
CA GLY A 399 -10.64 -33.37 -36.19
C GLY A 399 -10.60 -33.45 -34.66
N GLY A 400 -11.25 -34.43 -34.03
CA GLY A 400 -11.20 -34.60 -32.57
C GLY A 400 -9.96 -35.36 -32.12
N SER A 401 -9.01 -34.70 -31.46
CA SER A 401 -7.85 -35.34 -30.82
C SER A 401 -8.28 -36.08 -29.53
N ALA A 402 -8.86 -37.26 -29.69
CA ALA A 402 -9.02 -38.21 -28.60
C ALA A 402 -7.68 -38.92 -28.37
N VAL A 403 -7.08 -38.72 -27.20
CA VAL A 403 -5.87 -39.43 -26.77
C VAL A 403 -6.18 -40.94 -26.80
N PRO A 404 -5.41 -41.75 -27.54
CA PRO A 404 -5.79 -43.13 -27.75
C PRO A 404 -5.61 -43.93 -26.46
N ARG A 405 -6.60 -44.78 -26.13
CA ARG A 405 -6.73 -45.48 -24.84
C ARG A 405 -5.53 -46.38 -24.49
N TRP A 406 -4.66 -46.72 -25.45
CA TRP A 406 -3.39 -47.42 -25.20
C TRP A 406 -2.34 -46.53 -24.50
N ALA A 407 -2.37 -45.21 -24.67
CA ALA A 407 -1.46 -44.28 -24.00
C ALA A 407 -1.71 -44.21 -22.48
N LEU A 408 -2.96 -44.40 -22.04
CA LEU A 408 -3.31 -44.48 -20.62
C LEU A 408 -2.82 -45.78 -19.96
N LEU A 409 -2.72 -46.88 -20.73
CA LEU A 409 -2.19 -48.15 -20.25
C LEU A 409 -0.66 -48.12 -20.09
N LEU A 410 0.06 -47.37 -20.94
CA LEU A 410 1.51 -47.17 -20.81
C LEU A 410 1.87 -46.31 -19.58
N ILE A 411 1.06 -45.29 -19.27
CA ILE A 411 1.24 -44.46 -18.07
C ILE A 411 1.02 -45.31 -16.80
N GLY A 412 -0.01 -46.16 -16.79
CA GLY A 412 -0.27 -47.10 -15.68
C GLY A 412 0.87 -48.10 -15.47
N ALA A 413 1.42 -48.68 -16.54
CA ALA A 413 2.56 -49.61 -16.47
C ALA A 413 3.83 -48.93 -15.95
N MET A 414 4.08 -47.68 -16.34
CA MET A 414 5.26 -46.92 -15.90
C MET A 414 5.20 -46.57 -14.40
N CYS A 415 4.02 -46.26 -13.86
CA CYS A 415 3.83 -46.03 -12.43
C CYS A 415 4.11 -47.28 -11.57
N VAL A 416 3.72 -48.48 -12.04
CA VAL A 416 3.97 -49.74 -11.32
C VAL A 416 5.46 -50.08 -11.30
N VAL A 417 6.19 -49.84 -12.39
CA VAL A 417 7.65 -50.06 -12.44
C VAL A 417 8.39 -49.08 -11.52
N THR A 418 8.00 -47.81 -11.48
CA THR A 418 8.61 -46.83 -10.55
C THR A 418 8.37 -47.16 -9.08
N ALA A 419 7.19 -47.67 -8.72
CA ALA A 419 6.89 -48.10 -7.36
C ALA A 419 7.71 -49.35 -6.95
N ALA A 420 7.90 -50.29 -7.87
CA ALA A 420 8.71 -51.48 -7.63
C ALA A 420 10.22 -51.16 -7.46
N VAL A 421 10.75 -50.21 -8.23
CA VAL A 421 12.14 -49.74 -8.12
C VAL A 421 12.34 -48.96 -6.81
N ALA A 422 11.40 -48.11 -6.42
CA ALA A 422 11.46 -47.39 -5.13
C ALA A 422 11.41 -48.36 -3.93
N ALA A 423 10.56 -49.39 -3.98
CA ALA A 423 10.48 -50.41 -2.93
C ALA A 423 11.77 -51.23 -2.81
N ARG A 424 12.40 -51.59 -3.93
CA ARG A 424 13.73 -52.25 -3.94
C ARG A 424 14.83 -51.34 -3.39
N GLY A 425 14.81 -50.05 -3.72
CA GLY A 425 15.77 -49.07 -3.17
C GLY A 425 15.65 -48.93 -1.65
N LEU A 426 14.42 -48.82 -1.14
CA LEU A 426 14.14 -48.77 0.31
C LEU A 426 14.57 -50.05 1.04
N ALA A 427 14.36 -51.23 0.44
CA ALA A 427 14.81 -52.49 1.00
C ALA A 427 16.34 -52.60 1.06
N LEU A 428 17.05 -52.15 0.01
CA LEU A 428 18.52 -52.14 -0.01
C LEU A 428 19.11 -51.16 1.02
N VAL A 429 18.49 -49.99 1.21
CA VAL A 429 18.89 -49.03 2.25
C VAL A 429 18.65 -49.60 3.66
N ALA A 430 17.56 -50.33 3.86
CA ALA A 430 17.28 -50.99 5.14
C ALA A 430 18.28 -52.11 5.46
N VAL A 431 18.70 -52.89 4.45
CA VAL A 431 19.72 -53.94 4.60
C VAL A 431 21.11 -53.33 4.85
N ALA A 432 21.48 -52.27 4.13
CA ALA A 432 22.75 -51.55 4.35
C ALA A 432 22.84 -50.90 5.76
N ARG A 433 21.71 -50.37 6.27
CA ARG A 433 21.65 -49.83 7.63
C ARG A 433 21.73 -50.92 8.71
N ARG A 434 21.27 -52.15 8.42
CA ARG A 434 21.40 -53.30 9.33
C ARG A 434 22.81 -53.90 9.32
N SER A 435 23.51 -53.91 8.19
CA SER A 435 24.89 -54.40 8.09
C SER A 435 25.91 -53.43 8.69
N ALA A 436 25.66 -52.11 8.62
CA ALA A 436 26.48 -51.10 9.28
C ALA A 436 26.38 -51.10 10.82
N ARG A 437 25.31 -51.67 11.40
CA ARG A 437 25.09 -51.80 12.85
C ARG A 437 25.61 -53.12 13.45
N ARG A 438 26.20 -54.01 12.63
CA ARG A 438 26.66 -55.36 13.05
C ARG A 438 28.14 -55.62 12.73
N ARG A 439 28.95 -54.58 12.55
CA ARG A 439 30.42 -54.72 12.61
C ARG A 439 30.87 -54.23 13.99
N PRO A 440 31.47 -55.10 14.82
CA PRO A 440 31.98 -54.73 16.15
C PRO A 440 33.14 -53.73 16.07
#